data_AF-A0A920PJG2-F1
#
_entry.id   AF-A0A920PJG2-F1
#
_cell.length_a   1.000
_cell.length_b   1.000
_cell.length_c   1.000
_cell.angle_alpha   90.00
_cell.angle_beta   90.00
_cell.angle_gamma   90.00
#
_symmetry.space_group_name_H-M   'P 1'
#
loop_
_entity.id
_entity.type
_entity.pdbx_description
1 polymer ?
#
loop_
_entity_poly.entity_id
_entity_poly.type
_entity_poly.pdbx_seq_one_letter_code
_entity_poly.pdbx_strand_id
1 'polypeptide(L)'
;MLRLPEKKGNCLACHHAIVDNWPATLPPGGNIGPPFVAMGARFPNSEDLRAQIWDATVKNPNSSMPPFGKHKLISEKDIDNIVAWLSTL
;
A
#
# COMPACT_ATOMS: atom_id res chain seq x y z
N MET A 1 11.35 -17.08 6.47
CA MET A 1 10.83 -15.87 7.11
C MET A 1 10.89 -14.73 6.10
N LEU A 2 9.86 -14.61 5.24
CA LEU A 2 9.79 -13.56 4.22
C LEU A 2 9.34 -12.27 4.87
N ARG A 3 10.27 -11.60 5.54
CA ARG A 3 10.13 -10.19 5.88
C ARG A 3 10.29 -9.43 4.56
N LEU A 4 9.22 -8.82 4.04
CA LEU A 4 9.37 -7.81 3.00
C LEU A 4 10.40 -6.81 3.55
N PRO A 5 11.51 -6.53 2.84
CA PRO A 5 12.53 -5.65 3.39
C PRO A 5 11.87 -4.34 3.81
N GLU A 6 12.18 -3.86 5.02
CA GLU A 6 11.62 -2.63 5.60
C GLU A 6 11.69 -1.42 4.66
N LYS A 7 12.58 -1.51 3.66
CA LYS A 7 12.87 -0.54 2.62
C LYS A 7 11.98 -0.62 1.36
N LYS A 8 10.90 -1.41 1.34
CA LYS A 8 10.00 -1.57 0.17
C LYS A 8 8.52 -1.31 0.44
N GLY A 9 8.18 -0.60 1.52
CA GLY A 9 6.85 -0.05 1.73
C GLY A 9 5.97 -0.78 2.76
N ASN A 10 6.33 -2.00 3.21
CA ASN A 10 5.72 -2.73 4.34
C ASN A 10 4.19 -2.61 4.49
N CYS A 11 3.44 -2.51 3.39
CA CYS A 11 2.03 -2.14 3.38
C CYS A 11 1.16 -3.10 4.20
N LEU A 12 1.53 -4.38 4.15
CA LEU A 12 0.83 -5.48 4.81
C LEU A 12 0.99 -5.48 6.34
N ALA A 13 1.91 -4.69 6.91
CA ALA A 13 1.98 -4.53 8.36
C ALA A 13 0.76 -3.78 8.92
N CYS A 14 0.16 -2.88 8.12
CA CYS A 14 -1.00 -2.10 8.54
C CYS A 14 -2.28 -2.50 7.80
N HIS A 15 -2.17 -2.99 6.57
CA HIS A 15 -3.31 -3.30 5.71
C HIS A 15 -3.43 -4.79 5.45
N HIS A 16 -4.66 -5.23 5.23
CA HIS A 16 -4.95 -6.58 4.80
C HIS A 16 -5.19 -6.59 3.28
N ALA A 17 -4.62 -7.57 2.58
CA ALA A 17 -4.89 -7.82 1.18
C ALA A 17 -5.54 -9.20 1.05
N ILE A 18 -6.64 -9.27 0.30
CA ILE A 18 -7.30 -10.54 -0.01
C ILE A 18 -6.77 -10.97 -1.38
N VAL A 19 -5.90 -11.96 -1.39
CA VAL A 19 -5.36 -12.54 -2.62
C VAL A 19 -5.48 -14.06 -2.57
N ASP A 20 -5.70 -14.65 -3.73
CA ASP A 20 -5.67 -16.11 -3.86
C ASP A 20 -4.27 -16.64 -3.56
N ASN A 21 -4.19 -17.78 -2.87
CA ASN A 21 -2.94 -18.44 -2.50
C ASN A 21 -1.99 -17.59 -1.62
N TRP A 22 -2.52 -16.97 -0.56
CA TRP A 22 -1.69 -16.31 0.45
C TRP A 22 -0.58 -17.24 0.94
N PRO A 23 0.71 -16.84 0.90
CA PRO A 23 1.79 -17.70 1.34
C PRO A 23 1.62 -18.07 2.82
N ALA A 24 1.51 -19.36 3.14
CA ALA A 24 1.35 -19.85 4.51
C ALA A 24 2.47 -19.42 5.48
N THR A 25 3.61 -18.98 4.93
CA THR A 25 4.77 -18.50 5.71
C THR A 25 4.73 -16.99 6.01
N LEU A 26 3.75 -16.26 5.48
CA LEU A 26 3.53 -14.84 5.76
C LEU A 26 2.41 -14.68 6.78
N PRO A 27 2.57 -13.80 7.80
CA PRO A 27 1.50 -13.50 8.72
C PRO A 27 0.31 -12.88 7.96
N PRO A 28 -0.93 -13.04 8.44
CA PRO A 28 -2.05 -12.31 7.88
C PRO A 28 -1.79 -10.80 7.95
N GLY A 29 -2.18 -10.07 6.89
CA GLY A 29 -1.99 -8.62 6.85
C GLY A 29 -2.72 -7.91 8.01
N GLY A 30 -2.19 -6.75 8.42
CA GLY A 30 -2.69 -5.96 9.55
C GLY A 30 -4.05 -5.30 9.31
N ASN A 31 -4.60 -4.70 10.36
CA ASN A 31 -5.93 -4.06 10.35
C ASN A 31 -5.93 -2.63 10.90
N ILE A 32 -4.76 -1.98 10.96
CA ILE A 32 -4.62 -0.58 11.37
C ILE A 32 -5.17 0.34 10.27
N GLY A 33 -4.84 0.03 9.02
CA GLY A 33 -5.38 0.69 7.84
C GLY A 33 -6.56 -0.10 7.25
N PRO A 34 -7.38 0.54 6.40
CA PRO A 34 -8.47 -0.14 5.71
C PRO A 34 -7.94 -1.27 4.81
N PRO A 35 -8.65 -2.39 4.67
CA PRO A 35 -8.22 -3.48 3.80
C PRO A 35 -8.24 -3.05 2.32
N PHE A 36 -7.43 -3.71 1.51
CA PHE A 36 -7.39 -3.54 0.06
C PHE A 36 -8.49 -4.37 -0.61
N VAL A 37 -9.71 -3.88 -0.50
CA VAL A 37 -10.91 -4.48 -1.12
C VAL A 37 -11.42 -3.56 -2.22
N ALA A 38 -11.69 -4.14 -3.40
CA ALA A 38 -12.27 -3.46 -4.56
C ALA A 38 -11.50 -2.17 -4.91
N MET A 39 -10.17 -2.28 -4.99
CA MET A 39 -9.30 -1.12 -5.13
C MET A 39 -9.53 -0.41 -6.45
N GLY A 40 -9.77 -1.14 -7.54
CA GLY A 40 -10.14 -0.54 -8.83
C GLY A 40 -11.44 0.29 -8.77
N ALA A 41 -12.43 -0.12 -7.96
CA ALA A 41 -13.65 0.66 -7.78
C ALA A 41 -13.46 1.87 -6.85
N ARG A 42 -12.59 1.73 -5.83
CA ARG A 42 -12.26 2.81 -4.89
C ARG A 42 -11.36 3.88 -5.51
N PHE A 43 -10.52 3.48 -6.45
CA PHE A 43 -9.61 4.35 -7.19
C PHE A 43 -9.70 4.09 -8.70
N PRO A 44 -10.76 4.59 -9.36
CA PRO A 44 -10.93 4.43 -10.81
C PRO A 44 -9.82 5.09 -11.62
N ASN A 45 -9.19 6.13 -11.06
CA ASN A 45 -7.97 6.72 -11.59
C ASN A 45 -6.77 6.30 -10.74
N SER A 46 -5.80 5.61 -11.36
CA SER A 46 -4.57 5.18 -10.69
C SER A 46 -3.71 6.32 -10.17
N GLU A 47 -3.83 7.53 -10.74
CA GLU A 47 -3.12 8.72 -10.26
C GLU A 47 -3.59 9.13 -8.85
N ASP A 48 -4.88 8.95 -8.54
CA ASP A 48 -5.42 9.24 -7.20
C ASP A 48 -4.90 8.26 -6.15
N LEU A 49 -4.75 6.98 -6.53
CA LEU A 49 -4.14 5.96 -5.69
C LEU A 49 -2.65 6.24 -5.50
N ARG A 50 -1.96 6.62 -6.58
CA ARG A 50 -0.54 7.01 -6.52
C ARG A 50 -0.34 8.21 -5.61
N ALA A 51 -1.17 9.26 -5.73
CA ALA A 51 -1.11 10.43 -4.86
C ALA A 51 -1.35 10.07 -3.39
N GLN A 52 -2.30 9.17 -3.11
CA GLN A 52 -2.54 8.65 -1.76
C GLN A 52 -1.31 7.94 -1.18
N ILE A 53 -0.60 7.13 -1.96
CA ILE A 53 0.62 6.44 -1.52
C ILE A 53 1.80 7.41 -1.39
N TRP A 54 1.90 8.36 -2.31
CA TRP A 54 3.00 9.33 -2.36
C TRP A 54 2.97 10.30 -1.17
N ASP A 55 1.79 10.86 -0.83
CA ASP A 55 1.56 11.65 0.37
C ASP A 55 0.09 11.55 0.86
N ALA A 56 -0.16 10.60 1.76
CA ALA A 56 -1.46 10.44 2.43
C ALA A 56 -1.86 11.67 3.29
N THR A 57 -0.89 12.50 3.69
CA THR A 57 -1.15 13.66 4.56
C THR A 57 -1.89 14.78 3.85
N VAL A 58 -1.86 14.79 2.51
CA VAL A 58 -2.62 15.75 1.69
C VAL A 58 -4.13 15.62 1.91
N LYS A 59 -4.65 14.38 1.99
CA LYS A 59 -6.08 14.13 2.24
C LYS A 59 -6.41 14.11 3.73
N ASN A 60 -5.48 13.66 4.57
CA ASN A 60 -5.63 13.63 6.02
C ASN A 60 -4.31 13.97 6.71
N PRO A 61 -4.14 15.21 7.22
CA PRO A 61 -2.91 15.64 7.90
C PRO A 61 -2.52 14.77 9.11
N ASN A 62 -3.47 14.05 9.72
CA ASN A 62 -3.26 13.16 10.86
C ASN A 62 -3.09 11.68 10.45
N SER A 63 -2.88 11.40 9.16
CA SER A 63 -2.70 10.04 8.67
C SER A 63 -1.47 9.37 9.28
N SER A 64 -1.64 8.16 9.83
CA SER A 64 -0.52 7.30 10.24
C SER A 64 0.15 6.59 9.06
N MET A 65 -0.48 6.58 7.88
CA MET A 65 0.15 6.05 6.67
C MET A 65 1.33 6.97 6.28
N PRO A 66 2.57 6.44 6.21
CA PRO A 66 3.73 7.26 5.90
C PRO A 66 3.62 7.90 4.51
N PRO A 67 4.05 9.16 4.34
CA PRO A 67 4.09 9.80 3.02
C PRO A 67 5.33 9.31 2.25
N PHE A 68 5.19 8.14 1.62
CA PHE A 68 6.30 7.37 1.06
C PHE A 68 7.13 8.13 0.03
N GLY A 69 6.50 8.88 -0.85
CA GLY A 69 7.17 9.66 -1.90
C GLY A 69 7.78 10.96 -1.38
N LYS A 70 7.00 11.73 -0.63
CA LYS A 70 7.45 13.02 -0.05
C LYS A 70 8.70 12.88 0.81
N HIS A 71 8.78 11.83 1.63
CA HIS A 71 9.95 11.55 2.47
C HIS A 71 10.96 10.61 1.80
N LYS A 72 10.76 10.23 0.53
CA LYS A 72 11.65 9.37 -0.26
C LYS A 72 11.96 8.04 0.43
N LEU A 73 10.95 7.44 1.07
CA LEU A 73 11.07 6.20 1.84
C LEU A 73 11.25 4.97 0.93
N ILE A 74 10.72 5.06 -0.29
CA ILE A 74 10.86 4.06 -1.36
C ILE A 74 11.05 4.79 -2.70
N SER A 75 11.50 4.08 -3.73
CA SER A 75 11.69 4.67 -5.06
C SER A 75 10.36 4.97 -5.75
N GLU A 76 10.33 5.96 -6.65
CA GLU A 76 9.14 6.25 -7.47
C GLU A 76 8.68 5.01 -8.26
N LYS A 77 9.64 4.20 -8.75
CA LYS A 77 9.34 2.92 -9.42
C LYS A 77 8.67 1.92 -8.49
N ASP A 78 9.06 1.85 -7.22
CA ASP A 78 8.40 0.96 -6.25
C ASP A 78 6.97 1.46 -5.93
N ILE A 79 6.76 2.77 -5.85
CA ILE A 79 5.42 3.37 -5.73
C ILE A 79 4.56 2.95 -6.91
N ASP A 80 5.06 3.09 -8.14
CA ASP A 80 4.33 2.74 -9.36
C ASP A 80 4.00 1.24 -9.41
N ASN A 81 4.93 0.36 -9.00
CA ASN A 81 4.67 -1.08 -8.91
C ASN A 81 3.60 -1.42 -7.87
N ILE A 82 3.60 -0.74 -6.72
CA ILE A 82 2.56 -0.93 -5.69
C ILE A 82 1.20 -0.48 -6.21
N VAL A 83 1.14 0.67 -6.88
CA VAL A 83 -0.10 1.18 -7.52
C VAL A 83 -0.61 0.18 -8.54
N ALA A 84 0.27 -0.32 -9.42
CA ALA A 84 -0.10 -1.30 -10.44
C ALA A 84 -0.68 -2.58 -9.81
N TRP A 85 -0.02 -3.13 -8.79
CA TRP A 85 -0.51 -4.31 -8.09
C TRP A 85 -1.83 -4.06 -7.35
N LEU A 86 -1.96 -2.94 -6.63
CA LEU A 86 -3.22 -2.60 -5.96
C LEU A 86 -4.37 -2.38 -6.94
N SER A 87 -4.09 -1.90 -8.15
CA SER A 87 -5.12 -1.70 -9.18
C SER A 87 -5.67 -3.01 -9.73
N THR A 88 -5.00 -4.15 -9.49
CA THR A 88 -5.52 -5.48 -9.84
C THR A 88 -6.43 -6.09 -8.76
N LEU A 89 -6.60 -5.41 -7.61
CA LEU A 89 -7.39 -5.87 -6.45
C LEU A 89 -8.78 -5.22 -6.36
#